data_AF-X0UXX2-F1
#
_entry.id   AF-X0UXX2-F1
#
_cell.length_a   1.000
_cell.length_b   1.000
_cell.length_c   1.000
_cell.angle_alpha   90.00
_cell.angle_beta   90.00
_cell.angle_gamma   90.00
#
_symmetry.space_group_name_H-M   'P 1'
#
loop_
_entity.id
_entity.type
_entity.pdbx_description
1 polymer ?
#
loop_
_entity_poly.entity_id
_entity_poly.type
_entity_poly.pdbx_seq_one_letter_code
_entity_poly.pdbx_strand_id
1 'polypeptide(L)'
;ASLGTVEDTTERSLNLVLNFRKHVALDFTTADMTHSAKEAFTERFITPPVLALANKVEQIVADEMRKAFYFFSGAAGTAPTTFKEMADVEGFMNDLGIPMGQRSMVWNNTDFSSFASNSNLQNSFNKKINTDINRRMFVGELANMDHFRSPVLATQQAGTGDANATPASGFVASGDVKTLVVSGTAITLQNLANNSTFKEGDVIKIAGVRSVNPLTLQSTGKDMMFTITADATSASGTEAILAITPSIVSSSTSPYRNIDNTT
;
A
#
# COMPACT_ATOMS: atom_id res chain seq x y z
N ALA A 1 -8.33 37.19 33.63
CA ALA A 1 -7.23 36.37 33.05
C ALA A 1 -7.83 35.03 32.65
N SER A 2 -8.02 34.78 31.35
CA SER A 2 -8.45 33.46 30.89
C SER A 2 -7.26 32.51 31.03
N LEU A 3 -7.35 31.59 31.99
CA LEU A 3 -6.33 30.59 32.30
C LEU A 3 -6.43 29.40 31.34
N GLY A 4 -6.19 29.66 30.05
CA GLY A 4 -6.16 28.64 29.00
C GLY A 4 -6.25 29.29 27.64
N THR A 5 -5.28 29.01 26.76
CA THR A 5 -5.43 29.26 25.34
C THR A 5 -6.61 28.41 24.86
N VAL A 6 -7.60 29.04 24.22
CA VAL A 6 -8.66 28.29 23.56
C VAL A 6 -8.04 27.65 22.34
N GLU A 7 -7.99 26.33 22.31
CA GLU A 7 -7.51 25.59 21.15
C GLU A 7 -8.55 25.68 20.03
N ASP A 8 -8.10 26.12 18.86
CA ASP A 8 -8.97 26.26 17.69
C ASP A 8 -9.34 24.88 17.13
N THR A 9 -10.62 24.68 16.83
CA THR A 9 -11.10 23.42 16.26
C THR A 9 -11.03 23.51 14.75
N THR A 10 -10.07 22.82 14.16
CA THR A 10 -9.94 22.70 12.70
C THR A 10 -10.40 21.33 12.24
N GLU A 11 -11.34 21.30 11.31
CA GLU A 11 -11.88 20.06 10.71
C GLU A 11 -11.40 19.91 9.27
N ARG A 12 -11.11 18.67 8.85
CA ARG A 12 -10.77 18.33 7.46
C ARG A 12 -11.84 17.39 6.91
N SER A 13 -12.41 17.74 5.76
CA SER A 13 -13.34 16.89 5.03
C SER A 13 -12.62 16.16 3.89
N LEU A 14 -12.94 14.88 3.68
CA LEU A 14 -12.55 14.12 2.50
C LEU A 14 -13.71 14.09 1.51
N ASN A 15 -13.46 14.38 0.24
CA ASN A 15 -14.47 14.26 -0.81
C ASN A 15 -14.47 12.85 -1.41
N LEU A 16 -15.63 12.19 -1.43
CA LEU A 16 -15.82 10.88 -2.06
C LEU A 16 -16.43 11.10 -3.45
N VAL A 17 -15.67 10.77 -4.49
CA VAL A 17 -16.11 10.88 -5.89
C VAL A 17 -16.45 9.51 -6.47
N LEU A 18 -17.53 9.43 -7.25
CA LEU A 18 -17.92 8.20 -7.95
C LEU A 18 -17.13 8.09 -9.27
N ASN A 19 -15.97 7.42 -9.24
CA ASN A 19 -15.07 7.36 -10.39
C ASN A 19 -15.41 6.27 -11.42
N PHE A 20 -16.03 5.15 -10.98
CA PHE A 20 -16.20 3.98 -11.85
C PHE A 20 -17.65 3.51 -11.91
N ARG A 21 -18.19 3.43 -13.13
CA ARG A 21 -19.44 2.72 -13.43
C ARG A 21 -19.14 1.58 -14.39
N LYS A 22 -19.37 0.34 -13.96
CA LYS A 22 -19.16 -0.85 -14.80
C LYS A 22 -20.52 -1.49 -15.11
N HIS A 23 -20.71 -1.92 -16.34
CA HIS A 23 -21.88 -2.66 -16.79
C HIS A 23 -21.43 -3.77 -17.73
N VAL A 24 -22.20 -4.85 -17.78
CA VAL A 24 -22.07 -5.91 -18.78
C VAL A 24 -23.43 -6.03 -19.45
N ALA A 25 -23.51 -5.68 -20.73
CA ALA A 25 -24.71 -5.84 -21.51
C ALA A 25 -24.80 -7.27 -22.04
N LEU A 26 -25.97 -7.88 -21.92
CA LEU A 26 -26.30 -9.17 -22.53
C LEU A 26 -27.53 -8.93 -23.40
N ASP A 27 -27.48 -9.37 -24.65
CA ASP A 27 -28.62 -9.33 -25.57
C ASP A 27 -29.07 -10.76 -25.86
N PHE A 28 -30.38 -10.99 -25.81
CA PHE A 28 -30.96 -12.32 -25.93
C PHE A 28 -32.16 -12.30 -26.87
N THR A 29 -32.21 -13.28 -27.77
CA THR A 29 -33.36 -13.45 -28.66
C THR A 29 -34.45 -14.30 -28.01
N THR A 30 -35.70 -14.10 -28.41
CA THR A 30 -36.86 -14.84 -27.88
C THR A 30 -36.79 -16.35 -28.17
N ALA A 31 -36.07 -16.75 -29.22
CA ALA A 31 -35.80 -18.16 -29.55
C ALA A 31 -34.85 -18.80 -28.52
N ASP A 32 -33.80 -18.09 -28.11
CA ASP A 32 -32.82 -18.58 -27.12
C ASP A 32 -33.45 -18.76 -25.73
N MET A 33 -34.40 -17.89 -25.35
CA MET A 33 -35.16 -17.99 -24.11
C MET A 33 -36.13 -19.18 -24.06
N THR A 34 -36.51 -19.74 -25.22
CA THR A 34 -37.49 -20.84 -25.31
C THR A 34 -36.80 -22.20 -25.36
N HIS A 35 -35.59 -22.30 -25.93
CA HIS A 35 -34.88 -23.56 -26.16
C HIS A 35 -34.00 -24.03 -25.00
N SER A 36 -33.88 -23.25 -23.92
CA SER A 36 -33.03 -23.58 -22.79
C SER A 36 -33.84 -23.60 -21.49
N ALA A 37 -33.81 -24.72 -20.77
CA ALA A 37 -34.36 -24.80 -19.43
C ALA A 37 -33.73 -23.66 -18.60
N LYS A 38 -34.57 -22.79 -18.01
CA LYS A 38 -34.18 -21.51 -17.39
C LYS A 38 -32.97 -21.62 -16.44
N GLU A 39 -32.80 -22.77 -15.79
CA GLU A 39 -31.69 -23.06 -14.87
C GLU A 39 -30.34 -23.21 -15.60
N ALA A 40 -30.27 -24.00 -16.67
CA ALA A 40 -29.05 -24.20 -17.45
C ALA A 40 -28.61 -22.94 -18.21
N PHE A 41 -29.57 -22.08 -18.58
CA PHE A 41 -29.30 -20.80 -19.22
C PHE A 41 -28.69 -19.80 -18.24
N THR A 42 -29.25 -19.70 -17.03
CA THR A 42 -28.76 -18.79 -15.98
C THR A 42 -27.33 -19.14 -15.59
N GLU A 43 -27.06 -20.42 -15.31
CA GLU A 43 -25.74 -20.87 -14.89
C GLU A 43 -24.66 -20.67 -15.96
N ARG A 44 -25.01 -20.80 -17.24
CA ARG A 44 -24.05 -20.71 -18.34
C ARG A 44 -23.85 -19.30 -18.89
N PHE A 45 -24.89 -18.47 -18.91
CA PHE A 45 -24.83 -17.16 -19.57
C PHE A 45 -24.85 -15.98 -18.61
N ILE A 46 -25.41 -16.13 -17.40
CA ILE A 46 -25.50 -15.04 -16.42
C ILE A 46 -24.37 -15.15 -15.40
N THR A 47 -24.03 -16.36 -14.92
CA THR A 47 -22.97 -16.52 -13.91
C THR A 47 -21.59 -16.07 -14.39
N PRO A 48 -21.09 -16.42 -15.60
CA PRO A 48 -19.76 -15.99 -16.04
C PRO A 48 -19.57 -14.47 -16.15
N PRO A 49 -20.49 -13.68 -16.73
CA PRO A 49 -20.34 -12.23 -16.77
C PRO A 49 -20.45 -11.57 -15.38
N VAL A 50 -21.23 -12.13 -14.46
CA VAL A 50 -21.28 -11.66 -13.06
C VAL A 50 -19.94 -11.88 -12.37
N LEU A 51 -19.32 -13.05 -12.55
CA LEU A 51 -17.98 -13.33 -12.03
C LEU A 51 -16.92 -12.41 -12.65
N ALA A 52 -16.99 -12.17 -13.95
CA ALA A 52 -16.09 -11.24 -14.63
C ALA A 52 -16.25 -9.80 -14.12
N LEU A 53 -17.47 -9.38 -13.79
CA LEU A 53 -17.72 -8.07 -13.20
C LEU A 53 -17.16 -7.99 -11.76
N ALA A 54 -17.37 -9.03 -10.95
CA ALA A 54 -16.81 -9.11 -9.60
C ALA A 54 -15.27 -9.01 -9.62
N ASN A 55 -14.62 -9.77 -10.50
CA ASN A 55 -13.17 -9.73 -10.68
C ASN A 55 -12.69 -8.34 -11.10
N LYS A 56 -13.42 -7.63 -11.97
CA LYS A 56 -13.07 -6.25 -12.36
C LYS A 56 -13.21 -5.26 -11.21
N VAL A 57 -14.20 -5.42 -10.34
CA VAL A 57 -14.34 -4.59 -9.14
C VAL A 57 -13.16 -4.83 -8.20
N GLU A 58 -12.78 -6.09 -7.99
CA GLU A 58 -11.61 -6.44 -7.18
C GLU A 58 -10.30 -5.88 -7.76
N GLN A 59 -10.12 -5.92 -9.09
CA GLN A 59 -8.97 -5.30 -9.77
C GLN A 59 -8.86 -3.81 -9.47
N ILE A 60 -9.96 -3.07 -9.61
CA ILE A 60 -9.96 -1.63 -9.38
C ILE A 60 -9.63 -1.32 -7.92
N VAL A 61 -10.22 -2.05 -6.98
CA VAL A 61 -9.93 -1.86 -5.56
C VAL A 61 -8.46 -2.16 -5.26
N ALA A 62 -7.90 -3.25 -5.81
CA ALA A 62 -6.50 -3.61 -5.64
C ALA A 62 -5.55 -2.57 -6.23
N ASP A 63 -5.86 -2.03 -7.43
CA ASP A 63 -5.05 -1.02 -8.09
C ASP A 63 -5.05 0.32 -7.34
N GLU A 64 -6.21 0.76 -6.83
CA GLU A 64 -6.32 1.96 -6.02
C GLU A 64 -5.62 1.79 -4.66
N MET A 65 -5.75 0.63 -4.02
CA MET A 65 -5.02 0.30 -2.79
C MET A 65 -3.51 0.40 -2.99
N ARG A 66 -2.98 -0.18 -4.08
CA ARG A 66 -1.55 -0.13 -4.42
C ARG A 66 -1.02 1.31 -4.50
N LYS A 67 -1.82 2.24 -5.02
CA LYS A 67 -1.44 3.66 -5.22
C LYS A 67 -1.62 4.49 -3.95
N ALA A 68 -2.60 4.17 -3.12
CA ALA A 68 -2.98 4.97 -1.96
C ALA A 68 -2.08 4.72 -0.73
N PHE A 69 -1.57 3.50 -0.56
CA PHE A 69 -0.73 3.18 0.59
C PHE A 69 0.70 3.69 0.41
N TYR A 70 1.23 4.24 1.49
CA TYR A 70 2.57 4.82 1.57
C TYR A 70 3.55 4.00 2.39
N PHE A 71 3.07 2.94 3.03
CA PHE A 71 3.91 2.08 3.82
C PHE A 71 4.41 0.89 3.01
N PHE A 72 5.73 0.69 3.09
CA PHE A 72 6.41 -0.43 2.50
C PHE A 72 7.40 -1.04 3.50
N SER A 73 7.15 -2.28 3.89
CA SER A 73 8.05 -3.09 4.71
C SER A 73 8.60 -4.24 3.88
N GLY A 74 9.88 -4.57 4.07
CA GLY A 74 10.59 -5.58 3.29
C GLY A 74 11.46 -4.99 2.17
N ALA A 75 11.88 -5.87 1.25
CA ALA A 75 12.68 -5.53 0.08
C ALA A 75 11.89 -5.83 -1.20
N ALA A 76 11.84 -4.89 -2.13
CA ALA A 76 11.14 -5.10 -3.40
C ALA A 76 11.74 -6.29 -4.16
N GLY A 77 10.88 -7.17 -4.67
CA GLY A 77 11.29 -8.38 -5.40
C GLY A 77 11.61 -9.59 -4.53
N THR A 78 11.67 -9.45 -3.20
CA THR A 78 11.83 -10.59 -2.28
C THR A 78 10.49 -10.94 -1.66
N ALA A 79 10.02 -12.17 -1.86
CA ALA A 79 8.81 -12.66 -1.20
C ALA A 79 9.07 -12.76 0.32
N PRO A 80 8.13 -12.29 1.17
CA PRO A 80 8.26 -12.43 2.62
C PRO A 80 8.20 -13.91 2.98
N THR A 81 9.20 -14.36 3.73
CA THR A 81 9.35 -15.76 4.11
C THR A 81 9.18 -15.96 5.60
N THR A 82 9.26 -14.92 6.43
CA THR A 82 9.37 -15.06 7.88
C THR A 82 8.21 -14.44 8.65
N PHE A 83 7.90 -15.00 9.83
CA PHE A 83 6.94 -14.40 10.76
C PHE A 83 7.39 -13.02 11.26
N LYS A 84 8.70 -12.79 11.34
CA LYS A 84 9.25 -11.52 11.80
C LYS A 84 8.84 -10.36 10.89
N GLU A 85 8.81 -10.56 9.58
CA GLU A 85 8.36 -9.53 8.63
C GLU A 85 6.91 -9.10 8.91
N MET A 86 6.05 -10.02 9.36
CA MET A 86 4.69 -9.72 9.80
C MET A 86 4.65 -8.91 11.09
N ALA A 87 5.42 -9.34 12.08
CA ALA A 87 5.50 -8.66 13.36
C ALA A 87 6.08 -7.25 13.22
N ASP A 88 6.99 -7.03 12.27
CA ASP A 88 7.56 -5.70 11.99
C ASP A 88 6.51 -4.75 11.39
N VAL A 89 5.57 -5.27 10.57
CA VAL A 89 4.41 -4.50 10.07
C VAL A 89 3.47 -4.15 11.23
N GLU A 90 3.15 -5.12 12.08
CA GLU A 90 2.29 -4.92 13.25
C GLU A 90 2.86 -3.88 14.22
N GLY A 91 4.16 -3.99 14.56
CA GLY A 91 4.86 -3.03 15.39
C GLY A 91 4.86 -1.62 14.77
N PHE A 92 5.07 -1.52 13.46
CA PHE A 92 5.00 -0.23 12.77
C PHE A 92 3.59 0.39 12.79
N MET A 93 2.52 -0.41 12.60
CA MET A 93 1.15 0.07 12.71
C MET A 93 0.81 0.55 14.12
N ASN A 94 1.34 -0.12 15.15
CA ASN A 94 1.20 0.28 16.54
C ASN A 94 1.96 1.57 16.86
N ASP A 95 3.17 1.73 16.32
CA ASP A 95 3.96 2.97 16.47
C ASP A 95 3.22 4.19 15.93
N LEU A 96 2.33 4.00 14.94
CA LEU A 96 1.47 5.02 14.36
C LEU A 96 0.11 5.17 15.05
N GLY A 97 -0.16 4.39 16.10
CA GLY A 97 -1.42 4.45 16.84
C GLY A 97 -2.63 3.91 16.08
N ILE A 98 -2.44 3.06 15.06
CA ILE A 98 -3.56 2.47 14.31
C ILE A 98 -4.32 1.49 15.24
N PRO A 99 -5.65 1.48 15.27
CA PRO A 99 -6.42 0.52 16.06
C PRO A 99 -6.11 -0.94 15.70
N MET A 100 -6.16 -1.80 16.70
CA MET A 100 -5.80 -3.22 16.58
C MET A 100 -6.94 -4.10 16.03
N GLY A 101 -8.21 -3.68 16.11
CA GLY A 101 -9.35 -4.60 15.93
C GLY A 101 -9.86 -4.85 14.51
N GLN A 102 -9.32 -4.20 13.48
CA GLN A 102 -9.84 -4.29 12.09
C GLN A 102 -8.72 -4.26 11.06
N ARG A 103 -7.66 -5.04 11.29
CA ARG A 103 -6.52 -5.12 10.38
C ARG A 103 -6.67 -6.38 9.54
N SER A 104 -6.57 -6.21 8.22
CA SER A 104 -6.58 -7.32 7.28
C SER A 104 -5.38 -7.22 6.35
N MET A 105 -4.86 -8.38 5.95
CA MET A 105 -3.76 -8.49 5.03
C MET A 105 -4.18 -9.35 3.85
N VAL A 106 -4.05 -8.80 2.65
CA VAL A 106 -4.37 -9.51 1.41
C VAL A 106 -3.08 -9.90 0.70
N TRP A 107 -2.99 -11.18 0.34
CA TRP A 107 -1.80 -11.78 -0.24
C TRP A 107 -2.00 -12.18 -1.70
N ASN A 108 -0.92 -12.07 -2.48
CA ASN A 108 -0.80 -12.85 -3.71
C ASN A 108 -0.61 -14.34 -3.36
N ASN A 109 -1.09 -15.21 -4.24
CA ASN A 109 -0.93 -16.65 -4.14
C ASN A 109 0.52 -17.10 -3.91
N THR A 110 1.44 -16.58 -4.73
CA THR A 110 2.85 -17.00 -4.70
C THR A 110 3.47 -16.68 -3.35
N ASP A 111 3.32 -15.44 -2.89
CA ASP A 111 3.91 -14.96 -1.65
C ASP A 111 3.30 -15.66 -0.43
N PHE A 112 1.98 -15.88 -0.47
CA PHE A 112 1.30 -16.65 0.56
C PHE A 112 1.83 -18.09 0.64
N SER A 113 2.07 -18.74 -0.50
CA SER A 113 2.62 -20.10 -0.52
C SER A 113 4.04 -20.16 0.04
N SER A 114 4.88 -19.16 -0.26
CA SER A 114 6.22 -19.04 0.31
C SER A 114 6.17 -18.84 1.83
N PHE A 115 5.27 -17.98 2.32
CA PHE A 115 5.08 -17.76 3.75
C PHE A 115 4.56 -19.01 4.47
N ALA A 116 3.52 -19.66 3.94
CA ALA A 116 2.93 -20.87 4.52
C ALA A 116 3.89 -22.08 4.48
N SER A 117 4.85 -22.07 3.55
CA SER A 117 5.90 -23.08 3.46
C SER A 117 7.02 -22.91 4.49
N ASN A 118 7.02 -21.85 5.30
CA ASN A 118 8.04 -21.64 6.32
C ASN A 118 7.99 -22.75 7.38
N SER A 119 9.11 -23.46 7.50
CA SER A 119 9.33 -24.55 8.45
C SER A 119 9.10 -24.15 9.91
N ASN A 120 9.29 -22.88 10.27
CA ASN A 120 9.04 -22.38 11.63
C ASN A 120 7.55 -22.33 11.98
N LEU A 121 6.67 -22.05 11.01
CA LEU A 121 5.22 -22.10 11.20
C LEU A 121 4.71 -23.54 11.17
N GLN A 122 5.23 -24.34 10.24
CA GLN A 122 4.86 -25.76 10.09
C GLN A 122 5.33 -26.63 11.25
N ASN A 123 6.35 -26.22 11.99
CA ASN A 123 6.90 -26.95 13.14
C ASN A 123 6.60 -26.26 14.48
N SER A 124 5.59 -25.37 14.53
CA SER A 124 5.16 -24.83 15.81
C SER A 124 4.63 -25.97 16.69
N PHE A 125 5.00 -25.97 17.98
CA PHE A 125 4.59 -26.98 18.97
C PHE A 125 3.08 -26.96 19.28
N ASN A 126 2.30 -26.11 18.62
CA ASN A 126 0.84 -26.07 18.75
C ASN A 126 0.16 -26.92 17.66
N LYS A 127 -0.45 -28.03 18.10
CA LYS A 127 -1.11 -29.01 17.23
C LYS A 127 -2.23 -28.43 16.35
N LYS A 128 -2.97 -27.41 16.81
CA LYS A 128 -4.09 -26.82 16.03
C LYS A 128 -3.61 -26.01 14.84
N ILE A 129 -2.67 -25.10 15.09
CA ILE A 129 -2.06 -24.26 14.04
C ILE A 129 -1.35 -25.13 13.01
N ASN A 130 -0.64 -26.14 13.49
CA ASN A 130 0.08 -27.09 12.65
C ASN A 130 -0.86 -27.89 11.73
N THR A 131 -2.02 -28.34 12.22
CA THR A 131 -2.96 -29.10 11.39
C THR A 131 -3.61 -28.26 10.29
N ASP A 132 -3.97 -27.00 10.55
CA ASP A 132 -4.64 -26.16 9.56
C ASP A 132 -3.66 -25.64 8.49
N ILE A 133 -2.44 -25.28 8.89
CA ILE A 133 -1.39 -24.89 7.96
C ILE A 133 -0.97 -26.07 7.08
N ASN A 134 -0.69 -27.25 7.66
CA ASN A 134 -0.21 -28.39 6.87
C ASN A 134 -1.30 -29.06 6.01
N ARG A 135 -2.58 -29.02 6.42
CA ARG A 135 -3.67 -29.67 5.66
C ARG A 135 -4.40 -28.75 4.70
N ARG A 136 -4.63 -27.49 5.09
CA ARG A 136 -5.45 -26.55 4.32
C ARG A 136 -4.64 -25.39 3.76
N MET A 137 -3.35 -25.30 4.09
CA MET A 137 -2.52 -24.11 3.84
C MET A 137 -3.26 -22.84 4.26
N PHE A 138 -4.00 -22.91 5.36
CA PHE A 138 -4.74 -21.77 5.87
C PHE A 138 -3.98 -21.17 7.04
N VAL A 139 -3.52 -19.95 6.83
CA VAL A 139 -2.95 -19.11 7.87
C VAL A 139 -4.11 -18.30 8.42
N GLY A 140 -4.57 -18.62 9.63
CA GLY A 140 -5.66 -17.87 10.28
C GLY A 140 -5.21 -16.48 10.72
N GLU A 141 -5.81 -15.95 11.78
CA GLU A 141 -5.36 -14.68 12.36
C GLU A 141 -3.94 -14.83 12.93
N LEU A 142 -2.98 -14.08 12.37
CA LEU A 142 -1.61 -14.01 12.88
C LEU A 142 -1.22 -12.54 13.02
N ALA A 143 -0.44 -12.24 14.07
CA ALA A 143 -0.03 -10.87 14.38
C ALA A 143 -1.20 -9.87 14.41
N ASN A 144 -2.36 -10.31 14.94
CA ASN A 144 -3.55 -9.48 15.09
C ASN A 144 -4.05 -8.90 13.74
N MET A 145 -3.90 -9.69 12.67
CA MET A 145 -4.38 -9.39 11.32
C MET A 145 -5.05 -10.62 10.70
N ASP A 146 -6.15 -10.39 9.99
CA ASP A 146 -6.83 -11.43 9.20
C ASP A 146 -6.16 -11.60 7.84
N HIS A 147 -5.78 -12.83 7.50
CA HIS A 147 -5.10 -13.14 6.25
C HIS A 147 -6.10 -13.59 5.17
N PHE A 148 -6.14 -12.85 4.06
CA PHE A 148 -6.91 -13.17 2.86
C PHE A 148 -6.00 -13.35 1.67
N ARG A 149 -6.46 -14.10 0.66
CA ARG A 149 -5.71 -14.31 -0.57
C ARG A 149 -6.54 -13.89 -1.76
N SER A 150 -5.92 -13.12 -2.65
CA SER A 150 -6.51 -12.70 -3.91
C SER A 150 -5.55 -12.99 -5.06
N PRO A 151 -6.01 -13.63 -6.16
CA PRO A 151 -5.21 -13.79 -7.37
C PRO A 151 -5.12 -12.51 -8.21
N VAL A 152 -5.86 -11.47 -7.82
CA VAL A 152 -6.09 -10.26 -8.62
C VAL A 152 -5.08 -9.15 -8.31
N LEU A 153 -4.34 -9.30 -7.21
CA LEU A 153 -3.30 -8.36 -6.80
C LEU A 153 -2.22 -8.19 -7.88
N ALA A 154 -2.14 -6.99 -8.45
CA ALA A 154 -1.15 -6.64 -9.46
C ALA A 154 0.21 -6.32 -8.80
N THR A 155 1.29 -6.77 -9.43
CA THR A 155 2.65 -6.39 -9.02
C THR A 155 2.97 -5.00 -9.55
N GLN A 156 3.55 -4.18 -8.69
CA GLN A 156 4.01 -2.86 -9.10
C GLN A 156 5.25 -2.98 -9.99
N GLN A 157 5.24 -2.29 -11.13
CA GLN A 157 6.43 -2.07 -11.93
C GLN A 157 7.03 -0.74 -11.52
N ALA A 158 8.15 -0.78 -10.81
CA ALA A 158 8.88 0.42 -10.42
C ALA A 158 9.45 1.16 -11.65
N GLY A 159 9.61 2.48 -11.53
CA GLY A 159 10.39 3.26 -12.49
C GLY A 159 11.87 2.85 -12.52
N THR A 160 12.60 3.35 -13.52
CA THR A 160 14.05 3.09 -13.67
C THR A 160 14.89 3.68 -12.54
N GLY A 161 14.35 4.62 -11.76
CA GLY A 161 15.07 5.35 -10.72
C GLY A 161 16.30 6.08 -11.27
N ASP A 162 17.15 6.56 -10.37
CA ASP A 162 18.40 7.23 -10.74
C ASP A 162 19.54 6.23 -11.01
N ALA A 163 19.98 6.12 -12.25
CA ALA A 163 21.04 5.19 -12.66
C ALA A 163 22.44 5.52 -12.07
N ASN A 164 22.62 6.69 -11.44
CA ASN A 164 23.92 7.13 -10.90
C ASN A 164 24.17 6.74 -9.44
N ALA A 165 23.15 6.28 -8.70
CA ALA A 165 23.33 5.86 -7.30
C ALA A 165 23.39 4.34 -7.20
N THR A 166 24.29 3.81 -6.37
CA THR A 166 24.31 2.39 -6.02
C THR A 166 23.07 2.07 -5.20
N PRO A 167 22.09 1.30 -5.70
CA PRO A 167 20.91 0.99 -4.93
C PRO A 167 21.27 0.13 -3.71
N ALA A 168 20.83 0.54 -2.51
CA ALA A 168 20.72 -0.40 -1.41
C ALA A 168 19.74 -1.51 -1.83
N SER A 169 20.05 -2.77 -1.52
CA SER A 169 19.28 -3.94 -1.98
C SER A 169 17.77 -3.73 -1.78
N GLY A 170 17.00 -3.68 -2.87
CA GLY A 170 15.55 -3.52 -2.86
C GLY A 170 15.02 -2.09 -3.07
N PHE A 171 15.87 -1.09 -3.30
CA PHE A 171 15.50 0.28 -3.68
C PHE A 171 16.11 0.64 -5.03
N VAL A 172 15.50 1.51 -5.84
CA VAL A 172 16.00 1.75 -7.20
C VAL A 172 17.09 2.84 -7.29
N ALA A 173 17.14 3.85 -6.40
CA ALA A 173 18.30 4.75 -6.20
C ALA A 173 17.99 5.98 -5.31
N SER A 174 19.02 6.65 -4.79
CA SER A 174 18.94 7.89 -4.01
C SER A 174 19.20 9.14 -4.88
N GLY A 175 18.24 10.06 -4.94
CA GLY A 175 18.47 11.43 -5.40
C GLY A 175 18.56 12.39 -4.21
N ASP A 176 19.29 13.50 -4.36
CA ASP A 176 19.37 14.52 -3.32
C ASP A 176 18.07 15.34 -3.30
N VAL A 177 17.54 15.64 -2.11
CA VAL A 177 16.42 16.56 -1.99
C VAL A 177 16.94 18.00 -2.10
N LYS A 178 16.52 18.75 -3.15
CA LYS A 178 16.99 20.12 -3.44
C LYS A 178 16.67 21.12 -2.33
N THR A 179 15.53 20.96 -1.68
CA THR A 179 15.15 21.75 -0.51
C THR A 179 14.28 20.88 0.35
N LEU A 180 14.63 20.74 1.63
CA LEU A 180 13.86 19.95 2.57
C LEU A 180 12.49 20.60 2.72
N VAL A 181 11.47 20.00 2.12
CA VAL A 181 10.13 20.59 2.07
C VAL A 181 9.56 20.54 3.48
N VAL A 182 9.55 21.69 4.16
CA VAL A 182 9.04 21.87 5.53
C VAL A 182 7.50 21.71 5.55
N SER A 183 6.86 22.02 4.43
CA SER A 183 5.43 21.82 4.19
C SER A 183 5.14 21.73 2.69
N GLY A 184 4.42 20.70 2.23
CA GLY A 184 4.05 20.60 0.82
C GLY A 184 3.63 19.20 0.34
N THR A 185 3.04 19.16 -0.85
CA THR A 185 2.60 17.94 -1.55
C THR A 185 3.56 17.52 -2.67
N ALA A 186 4.71 18.18 -2.80
CA ALA A 186 5.69 17.88 -3.83
C ALA A 186 7.10 17.95 -3.26
N ILE A 187 7.98 17.07 -3.75
CA ILE A 187 9.42 17.05 -3.46
C ILE A 187 10.16 17.30 -4.76
N THR A 188 11.13 18.21 -4.73
CA THR A 188 12.06 18.42 -5.84
C THR A 188 13.35 17.66 -5.56
N LEU A 189 13.63 16.65 -6.38
CA LEU A 189 14.90 15.94 -6.41
C LEU A 189 15.90 16.67 -7.32
N GLN A 190 17.17 16.65 -6.96
CA GLN A 190 18.31 17.13 -7.76
C GLN A 190 19.37 16.04 -7.94
N ASN A 191 20.33 16.29 -8.85
CA ASN A 191 21.46 15.40 -9.16
C ASN A 191 21.07 14.04 -9.76
N LEU A 192 19.91 13.95 -10.43
CA LEU A 192 19.48 12.71 -11.08
C LEU A 192 20.18 12.46 -12.41
N ALA A 193 20.41 11.20 -12.78
CA ALA A 193 20.79 10.82 -14.14
C ALA A 193 19.76 11.28 -15.20
N ASN A 194 20.23 11.34 -16.45
CA ASN A 194 19.36 11.53 -17.61
C ASN A 194 18.38 10.36 -17.73
N ASN A 195 17.10 10.65 -17.98
CA ASN A 195 16.03 9.65 -18.15
C ASN A 195 15.72 8.80 -16.90
N SER A 196 16.00 9.31 -15.70
CA SER A 196 15.49 8.72 -14.46
C SER A 196 13.96 8.84 -14.43
N THR A 197 13.27 7.71 -14.31
CA THR A 197 11.80 7.64 -14.28
C THR A 197 11.31 7.15 -12.94
N PHE A 198 10.26 7.79 -12.43
CA PHE A 198 9.52 7.40 -11.23
C PHE A 198 8.06 7.23 -11.62
N LYS A 199 7.44 6.14 -11.18
CA LYS A 199 6.05 5.82 -11.54
C LYS A 199 5.10 6.03 -10.36
N GLU A 200 3.84 6.24 -10.68
CA GLU A 200 2.75 6.32 -9.72
C GLU A 200 2.66 5.03 -8.87
N GLY A 201 2.66 5.22 -7.56
CA GLY A 201 2.68 4.17 -6.55
C GLY A 201 4.08 3.87 -6.01
N ASP A 202 5.16 4.40 -6.59
CA ASP A 202 6.51 4.15 -6.08
C ASP A 202 6.67 4.77 -4.68
N VAL A 203 7.23 3.98 -3.75
CA VAL A 203 7.42 4.39 -2.36
C VAL A 203 8.86 4.86 -2.16
N ILE A 204 9.01 6.10 -1.68
CA ILE A 204 10.29 6.73 -1.39
C ILE A 204 10.46 6.94 0.11
N LYS A 205 11.71 6.90 0.57
CA LYS A 205 12.12 7.25 1.95
C LYS A 205 13.14 8.37 1.87
N ILE A 206 13.02 9.36 2.75
CA ILE A 206 13.97 10.46 2.85
C ILE A 206 14.80 10.23 4.11
N ALA A 207 16.11 10.06 3.95
CA ALA A 207 17.01 9.86 5.08
C ALA A 207 16.94 11.06 6.03
N GLY A 208 16.80 10.80 7.34
CA GLY A 208 16.72 11.83 8.37
C GLY A 208 15.32 12.40 8.63
N VAL A 209 14.35 12.10 7.77
CA VAL A 209 12.94 12.47 7.99
C VAL A 209 12.24 11.32 8.70
N ARG A 210 12.03 11.45 10.01
CA ARG A 210 11.42 10.40 10.83
C ARG A 210 9.90 10.56 10.91
N SER A 211 9.18 9.44 10.96
CA SER A 211 7.74 9.48 11.22
C SER A 211 7.45 9.83 12.68
N VAL A 212 6.36 10.55 12.87
CA VAL A 212 5.87 10.97 14.19
C VAL A 212 4.59 10.21 14.50
N ASN A 213 4.44 9.75 15.73
CA ASN A 213 3.19 9.18 16.19
C ASN A 213 2.13 10.31 16.28
N PRO A 214 0.98 10.19 15.61
CA PRO A 214 -0.01 11.25 15.52
C PRO A 214 -0.68 11.60 16.86
N LEU A 215 -0.62 10.72 17.86
CA LEU A 215 -1.20 10.94 19.18
C LEU A 215 -0.20 11.53 20.18
N THR A 216 1.04 11.03 20.18
CA THR A 216 2.06 11.45 21.15
C THR A 216 2.95 12.58 20.63
N LEU A 217 2.93 12.84 19.32
CA LEU A 217 3.79 13.77 18.60
C LEU A 217 5.30 13.51 18.82
N GLN A 218 5.65 12.33 19.31
CA GLN A 218 7.02 11.86 19.48
C GLN A 218 7.50 11.14 18.22
N SER A 219 8.81 11.24 17.96
CA SER A 219 9.45 10.49 16.88
C SER A 219 9.36 8.99 17.15
N THR A 220 8.97 8.22 16.14
CA THR A 220 8.96 6.74 16.21
C THR A 220 10.36 6.15 16.03
N GLY A 221 11.35 6.96 15.66
CA GLY A 221 12.70 6.51 15.33
C GLY A 221 12.83 5.84 13.96
N LYS A 222 11.75 5.72 13.18
CA LYS A 222 11.73 5.12 11.83
C LYS A 222 11.55 6.19 10.77
N ASP A 223 12.16 6.00 9.60
CA ASP A 223 12.03 6.94 8.48
C ASP A 223 10.58 6.98 7.96
N MET A 224 10.10 8.18 7.63
CA MET A 224 8.80 8.35 6.98
C MET A 224 8.89 7.92 5.51
N MET A 225 7.82 7.27 5.04
CA MET A 225 7.66 6.82 3.68
C MET A 225 6.62 7.66 2.96
N PHE A 226 6.83 7.91 1.67
CA PHE A 226 5.92 8.67 0.82
C PHE A 226 5.65 7.90 -0.48
N THR A 227 4.43 7.95 -0.98
CA THR A 227 4.07 7.39 -2.29
C THR A 227 3.96 8.49 -3.33
N ILE A 228 4.50 8.21 -4.51
CA ILE A 228 4.43 9.09 -5.68
C ILE A 228 3.03 9.00 -6.30
N THR A 229 2.36 10.13 -6.48
CA THR A 229 0.98 10.19 -7.02
C THR A 229 0.90 10.48 -8.52
N ALA A 230 2.01 10.83 -9.16
CA ALA A 230 2.07 11.08 -10.59
C ALA A 230 3.42 10.66 -11.16
N ASP A 231 3.41 10.08 -12.37
CA ASP A 231 4.63 9.73 -13.09
C ASP A 231 5.50 10.96 -13.28
N ALA A 232 6.80 10.82 -13.00
CA ALA A 232 7.77 11.90 -13.12
C ALA A 232 9.03 11.40 -13.81
N THR A 233 9.53 12.19 -14.75
CA THR A 233 10.73 11.88 -15.52
C THR A 233 11.71 13.04 -15.46
N SER A 234 12.97 12.77 -15.14
CA SER A 234 14.06 13.75 -15.27
C SER A 234 14.40 13.93 -16.75
N ALA A 235 13.84 14.96 -17.38
CA ALA A 235 14.05 15.24 -18.81
C ALA A 235 15.45 15.79 -19.14
N SER A 236 16.13 16.41 -18.16
CA SER A 236 17.42 17.09 -18.35
C SER A 236 18.56 16.56 -17.46
N GLY A 237 18.35 15.46 -16.72
CA GLY A 237 19.40 14.89 -15.86
C GLY A 237 19.88 15.82 -14.76
N THR A 238 18.99 16.68 -14.26
CA THR A 238 19.32 17.65 -13.21
C THR A 238 18.27 17.66 -12.12
N GLU A 239 16.98 17.70 -12.47
CA GLU A 239 15.89 17.83 -11.50
C GLU A 239 14.63 17.05 -11.91
N ALA A 240 13.91 16.54 -10.92
CA ALA A 240 12.58 15.95 -11.07
C ALA A 240 11.66 16.42 -9.94
N ILE A 241 10.43 16.80 -10.26
CA ILE A 241 9.40 17.18 -9.27
C ILE A 241 8.48 15.98 -9.06
N LEU A 242 8.47 15.45 -7.85
CA LEU A 242 7.63 14.32 -7.44
C LEU A 242 6.44 14.82 -6.64
N ALA A 243 5.22 14.57 -7.11
CA ALA A 243 4.03 14.74 -6.28
C ALA A 243 3.91 13.56 -5.31
N ILE A 244 3.69 13.85 -4.03
CA ILE A 244 3.76 12.85 -2.94
C ILE A 244 2.52 12.86 -2.04
N THR A 245 2.21 11.68 -1.50
CA THR A 245 1.24 11.46 -0.41
C THR A 245 1.88 10.59 0.66
N PRO A 246 1.73 10.90 1.95
CA PRO A 246 1.03 12.05 2.55
C PRO A 246 1.79 13.38 2.39
N SER A 247 1.08 14.52 2.49
CA SER A 247 1.70 15.86 2.47
C SER A 247 2.68 16.01 3.63
N ILE A 248 3.85 16.58 3.41
CA ILE A 248 4.83 16.80 4.46
C ILE A 248 4.34 17.94 5.37
N VAL A 249 4.38 17.73 6.70
CA VAL A 249 4.07 18.71 7.75
C VAL A 249 5.07 18.55 8.89
N SER A 250 6.10 19.40 8.93
CA SER A 250 7.13 19.37 9.98
C SER A 250 6.94 20.39 11.11
N SER A 251 5.97 21.30 10.99
CA SER A 251 5.75 22.35 11.99
C SER A 251 5.46 21.76 13.37
N SER A 252 6.31 22.09 14.35
CA SER A 252 6.20 21.65 15.75
C SER A 252 4.98 22.23 16.48
N THR A 253 4.40 23.30 15.93
CA THR A 253 3.20 23.97 16.47
C THR A 253 1.91 23.44 15.84
N SER A 254 2.01 22.64 14.76
CA SER A 254 0.83 22.08 14.11
C SER A 254 0.39 20.79 14.83
N PRO A 255 -0.90 20.65 15.19
CA PRO A 255 -1.44 19.39 15.70
C PRO A 255 -1.41 18.27 14.66
N TYR A 256 -1.16 18.58 13.38
CA TYR A 256 -1.09 17.63 12.27
C TYR A 256 0.34 17.26 11.86
N ARG A 257 1.32 17.48 12.74
CA ARG A 257 2.71 17.14 12.45
C ARG A 257 2.84 15.65 12.17
N ASN A 258 3.40 15.32 11.02
CA ASN A 258 3.61 13.94 10.58
C ASN A 258 5.08 13.55 10.46
N ILE A 259 5.98 14.55 10.37
CA ILE A 259 7.41 14.32 10.35
C ILE A 259 8.12 15.01 11.50
N ASP A 260 9.17 14.35 11.95
CA ASP A 260 10.22 14.96 12.73
C ASP A 260 11.41 15.21 11.83
N ASN A 261 11.80 16.48 11.74
CA ASN A 261 12.94 16.93 10.97
C ASN A 261 14.05 17.36 11.93
N THR A 262 14.57 16.40 12.69
CA THR A 262 15.79 16.60 13.47
C THR A 262 16.98 16.51 12.52
N THR A 263 17.29 17.61 11.84
CA THR A 263 18.68 17.92 11.47
C THR A 263 19.30 18.71 12.60
#